data_AF-A0A349GY87-F1
#
_entry.id   AF-A0A349GY87-F1
#
_cell.length_a   1.000
_cell.length_b   1.000
_cell.length_c   1.000
_cell.angle_alpha   90.00
_cell.angle_beta   90.00
_cell.angle_gamma   90.00
#
_symmetry.space_group_name_H-M   'P 1'
#
loop_
_entity.id
_entity.type
_entity.pdbx_description
1 polymer ?
#
loop_
_entity_poly.entity_id
_entity_poly.type
_entity_poly.pdbx_seq_one_letter_code
_entity_poly.pdbx_strand_id
1 'polypeptide(L)'
;MLFKDVPDHRNHKGRRYQLRTLLCIIALATLCGYSGHRAIASFASKLTQKQRFRLRCPRRQRTGHFEVPKETCIRQVLYNMDAERHSRM
;
A
#
# COMPACT_ATOMS: atom_id res chain seq x y z
N MET A 1 -4.68 -4.65 12.80
CA MET A 1 -4.29 -4.34 11.40
C MET A 1 -4.03 -5.68 10.74
N LEU A 2 -4.62 -5.93 9.57
CA LEU A 2 -4.83 -7.28 9.02
C LEU A 2 -3.52 -8.05 8.76
N PHE A 3 -2.49 -7.38 8.26
CA PHE A 3 -1.23 -8.02 7.89
C PHE A 3 -0.20 -7.98 9.01
N LYS A 4 -0.63 -8.19 10.27
CA LYS A 4 0.11 -8.62 11.47
C LYS A 4 1.58 -9.00 11.40
N ASP A 5 1.78 -10.07 10.64
CA ASP A 5 2.91 -10.99 10.80
C ASP A 5 3.71 -11.11 9.51
N VAL A 6 3.30 -10.40 8.45
CA VAL A 6 4.03 -10.33 7.17
C VAL A 6 5.39 -9.63 7.38
N PRO A 7 6.53 -10.30 7.22
CA PRO A 7 7.84 -9.65 7.29
C PRO A 7 8.01 -8.68 6.10
N ASP A 8 8.58 -7.49 6.34
CA ASP A 8 8.86 -6.51 5.28
C ASP A 8 10.28 -6.71 4.74
N HIS A 9 10.40 -7.52 3.67
CA HIS A 9 11.68 -7.83 3.03
C HIS A 9 12.26 -6.65 2.22
N ARG A 10 11.56 -5.52 2.12
CA ARG A 10 12.03 -4.38 1.32
C ARG A 10 13.14 -3.63 2.04
N ASN A 11 14.09 -3.10 1.28
CA ASN A 11 15.21 -2.32 1.81
C ASN A 11 14.73 -1.08 2.60
N HIS A 12 15.44 -0.73 3.68
CA HIS A 12 15.08 0.34 4.63
C HIS A 12 14.83 1.70 3.96
N LYS A 13 15.61 2.03 2.91
CA LYS A 13 15.51 3.30 2.18
C LYS A 13 14.18 3.49 1.43
N GLY A 14 13.37 2.44 1.26
CA GLY A 14 12.05 2.48 0.60
C GLY A 14 10.83 2.41 1.53
N ARG A 15 11.02 2.40 2.85
CA ARG A 15 9.96 2.10 3.84
C ARG A 15 9.14 3.32 4.30
N ARG A 16 8.87 4.27 3.40
CA ARG A 16 7.95 5.39 3.74
C ARG A 16 6.54 4.89 4.09
N TYR A 17 6.09 3.83 3.40
CA TYR A 17 4.85 3.13 3.68
C TYR A 17 5.19 1.74 4.20
N GLN A 18 4.61 1.36 5.33
CA GLN A 18 4.73 -0.01 5.86
C GLN A 18 4.10 -1.00 4.87
N LEU A 19 4.71 -2.16 4.67
CA LEU A 19 4.17 -3.18 3.75
C LEU A 19 2.73 -3.57 4.12
N ARG A 20 2.45 -3.68 5.42
CA ARG A 20 1.10 -3.96 5.96
C ARG A 20 0.06 -2.94 5.51
N THR A 21 0.40 -1.64 5.49
CA THR A 21 -0.47 -0.55 5.01
C THR A 21 -0.76 -0.71 3.53
N LEU A 22 0.27 -0.98 2.73
CA LEU A 22 0.14 -1.16 1.28
C LEU A 22 -0.76 -2.36 0.96
N LEU A 23 -0.52 -3.50 1.61
CA LEU A 23 -1.33 -4.71 1.44
C LEU A 23 -2.79 -4.50 1.88
N CYS A 24 -3.04 -3.79 2.98
CA CYS A 24 -4.41 -3.45 3.38
C CYS A 24 -5.12 -2.59 2.33
N ILE A 25 -4.44 -1.57 1.76
CA ILE A 25 -5.04 -0.72 0.73
C ILE A 25 -5.31 -1.52 -0.54
N ILE A 26 -4.38 -2.37 -0.97
CA ILE A 26 -4.55 -3.25 -2.12
C ILE A 26 -5.74 -4.19 -1.90
N ALA A 27 -5.81 -4.88 -0.77
CA ALA A 27 -6.90 -5.80 -0.45
C ALA A 27 -8.27 -5.09 -0.43
N LEU A 28 -8.37 -3.91 0.19
CA LEU A 28 -9.60 -3.12 0.19
C LEU A 28 -10.00 -2.68 -1.22
N ALA A 29 -9.04 -2.23 -2.02
CA ALA A 29 -9.29 -1.85 -3.41
C ALA A 29 -9.81 -3.04 -4.21
N THR A 30 -9.20 -4.22 -4.07
CA THR A 30 -9.64 -5.46 -4.73
C THR A 30 -11.04 -5.88 -4.30
N LEU A 31 -11.37 -5.79 -3.01
CA LEU A 31 -12.73 -6.05 -2.50
C LEU A 31 -13.76 -5.07 -3.08
N CYS A 32 -13.36 -3.84 -3.37
CA CYS A 32 -14.18 -2.84 -4.06
C CYS A 32 -14.17 -2.98 -5.59
N GLY A 33 -13.53 -4.01 -6.16
CA GLY A 33 -13.47 -4.26 -7.60
C GLY A 33 -12.42 -3.46 -8.37
N TYR A 34 -11.50 -2.77 -7.68
CA TYR A 34 -10.39 -2.06 -8.34
C TYR A 34 -9.24 -3.03 -8.64
N SER A 35 -8.86 -3.13 -9.91
CA SER A 35 -7.76 -3.99 -10.38
C SER A 35 -6.65 -3.19 -11.05
N GLY A 36 -5.39 -3.58 -10.79
CA GLY A 36 -4.21 -2.93 -11.34
C GLY A 36 -3.73 -1.71 -10.55
N HIS A 37 -2.44 -1.38 -10.69
CA HIS A 37 -1.77 -0.36 -9.85
C HIS A 37 -2.40 1.04 -9.96
N ARG A 38 -2.83 1.47 -11.15
CA ARG A 38 -3.51 2.77 -11.34
C ARG A 38 -4.85 2.83 -10.61
N ALA A 39 -5.68 1.80 -10.76
CA ALA A 39 -6.99 1.77 -10.15
C ALA A 39 -6.89 1.77 -8.62
N ILE A 40 -5.95 0.99 -8.07
CA ILE A 40 -5.69 0.95 -6.63
C ILE A 40 -5.16 2.29 -6.12
N ALA A 41 -4.30 2.97 -6.87
CA ALA A 41 -3.81 4.31 -6.51
C ALA A 41 -4.95 5.35 -6.50
N SER A 42 -5.86 5.26 -7.47
CA SER A 42 -7.08 6.08 -7.53
C SER A 42 -8.03 5.77 -6.37
N PHE A 43 -8.20 4.50 -5.99
CA PHE A 43 -8.94 4.13 -4.78
C PHE A 43 -8.30 4.74 -3.53
N ALA A 44 -6.97 4.64 -3.40
CA ALA A 44 -6.24 5.18 -2.26
C ALA A 44 -6.43 6.71 -2.13
N SER A 45 -6.42 7.44 -3.25
CA SER A 45 -6.61 8.90 -3.23
C SER A 45 -8.01 9.33 -2.77
N LYS A 46 -9.04 8.49 -3.01
CA LYS A 46 -10.43 8.71 -2.56
C LYS A 46 -10.63 8.49 -1.05
N LEU A 47 -9.67 7.85 -0.36
CA LEU A 47 -9.77 7.62 1.08
C LEU A 47 -9.79 8.94 1.87
N THR A 48 -10.67 9.04 2.85
CA THR A 48 -10.72 10.15 3.79
C THR A 48 -9.53 10.17 4.75
N GLN A 49 -9.21 11.32 5.36
CA GLN A 49 -8.12 11.42 6.34
C GLN A 49 -8.28 10.45 7.53
N LYS A 50 -9.52 10.24 8.01
CA LYS A 50 -9.82 9.28 9.09
C LYS A 50 -9.53 7.84 8.65
N GLN A 51 -9.88 7.45 7.43
CA GLN A 51 -9.55 6.13 6.89
C GLN A 51 -8.04 5.94 6.74
N ARG A 52 -7.33 6.95 6.20
CA ARG A 52 -5.87 6.92 6.06
C ARG A 52 -5.16 6.76 7.41
N PHE A 53 -5.64 7.44 8.45
CA PHE A 53 -5.15 7.27 9.82
C PHE A 53 -5.34 5.83 10.32
N ARG A 54 -6.54 5.26 10.17
CA ARG A 54 -6.84 3.87 10.55
C ARG A 54 -5.98 2.85 9.79
N LEU A 55 -5.65 3.16 8.54
CA LEU A 55 -4.75 2.38 7.70
C LEU A 55 -3.26 2.64 7.99
N ARG A 56 -2.94 3.43 9.04
CA ARG A 56 -1.57 3.77 9.43
C ARG A 56 -0.74 4.36 8.28
N CYS A 57 -1.39 5.12 7.40
CA CYS A 57 -0.67 5.93 6.44
C CYS A 57 0.29 6.89 7.17
N PRO A 58 1.49 7.17 6.62
CA PRO A 58 2.40 8.13 7.22
C PRO A 58 1.82 9.54 7.19
N ARG A 59 2.06 10.30 8.26
CA ARG A 59 1.68 11.71 8.33
C ARG A 59 2.76 12.56 7.68
N ARG A 60 2.36 13.45 6.77
CA ARG A 60 3.27 14.46 6.22
C ARG A 60 3.44 15.58 7.24
N GLN A 61 4.66 15.78 7.74
CA GLN A 61 4.95 16.78 8.76
C GLN A 61 4.56 18.20 8.31
N ARG A 62 4.84 18.56 7.05
CA ARG A 62 4.56 19.90 6.51
C ARG A 62 3.07 20.27 6.42
N THR A 63 2.19 19.30 6.15
CA THR A 63 0.76 19.58 5.89
C THR A 63 -0.17 18.98 6.93
N GLY A 64 0.33 18.19 7.88
CA GLY A 64 -0.48 17.46 8.86
C GLY A 64 -1.32 16.30 8.30
N HIS A 65 -1.53 16.25 6.97
CA HIS A 65 -2.29 15.22 6.29
C HIS A 65 -1.60 13.85 6.24
N PHE A 66 -2.41 12.79 6.28
CA PHE A 66 -1.97 11.43 6.01
C PHE A 66 -1.82 11.21 4.50
N GLU A 67 -0.63 10.78 4.10
CA GLU A 67 -0.29 10.54 2.70
C GLU A 67 -0.72 9.16 2.26
N VAL A 68 -1.15 9.08 1.01
CA VAL A 68 -1.52 7.81 0.38
C VAL A 68 -0.39 7.34 -0.52
N PRO A 69 -0.20 6.03 -0.66
CA PRO A 69 0.82 5.50 -1.54
C PRO A 69 0.59 5.96 -2.98
N LYS A 70 1.69 6.33 -3.64
CA LYS A 70 1.68 6.66 -5.06
C LYS A 70 1.53 5.39 -5.88
N GLU A 71 1.09 5.54 -7.14
CA GLU A 71 1.02 4.44 -8.10
C GLU A 71 2.33 3.66 -8.20
N THR A 72 3.48 4.35 -8.23
CA THR A 72 4.80 3.71 -8.30
C THR A 72 5.06 2.78 -7.11
N CYS A 73 4.65 3.16 -5.90
CA CYS A 73 4.79 2.32 -4.71
C CYS A 73 3.90 1.08 -4.80
N ILE A 74 2.66 1.24 -5.27
CA ILE A 74 1.72 0.12 -5.45
C ILE A 74 2.23 -0.84 -6.52
N ARG A 75 2.65 -0.31 -7.68
CA ARG A 75 3.23 -1.08 -8.78
C ARG A 75 4.42 -1.92 -8.33
N GLN A 76 5.33 -1.33 -7.57
CA GLN A 76 6.52 -2.04 -7.10
C GLN A 76 6.20 -3.15 -6.10
N VAL A 77 5.18 -2.97 -5.25
CA VAL A 77 4.73 -4.05 -4.36
C VAL A 77 4.06 -5.17 -5.14
N LEU A 78 3.17 -4.86 -6.10
CA LEU A 78 2.53 -5.87 -6.94
C LEU A 78 3.57 -6.66 -7.74
N TYR A 79 4.49 -5.97 -8.41
CA TYR A 79 5.57 -6.61 -9.17
C TYR A 79 6.43 -7.54 -8.32
N ASN A 80 6.79 -7.12 -7.10
CA ASN A 80 7.58 -7.97 -6.20
C ASN A 80 6.80 -9.21 -5.72
N MET A 81 5.47 -9.10 -5.54
CA MET A 81 4.64 -10.26 -5.18
C MET A 81 4.50 -11.23 -6.35
N ASP A 82 4.38 -10.74 -7.58
CA ASP A 82 4.32 -11.58 -8.78
C ASP A 82 5.68 -12.25 -9.04
N ALA A 83 6.79 -11.52 -8.88
CA ALA A 83 8.14 -12.08 -9.01
C ALA A 83 8.39 -13.23 -8.01
N GLU A 84 7.94 -13.08 -6.77
CA GLU A 84 7.98 -14.14 -5.74
C GLU A 84 7.09 -15.36 -6.06
N ARG A 85 6.02 -15.15 -6.85
CA ARG A 85 5.17 -16.24 -7.33
C ARG A 85 5.83 -17.01 -8.46
N HIS A 86 6.57 -16.33 -9.33
CA HIS A 86 7.30 -16.94 -10.45
C HIS A 86 8.61 -17.62 -10.03
N SER A 87 9.25 -17.21 -8.94
CA SER A 87 10.44 -17.89 -8.41
C SER A 87 10.16 -19.19 -7.66
N ARG A 88 8.89 -19.50 -7.40
CA ARG A 88 8.42 -20.72 -6.71
C ARG A 88 7.81 -21.78 -7.65
N MET A 89 7.88 -21.57 -8.96
CA MET A 89 7.60 -22.58 -9.99
C MET A 89 8.90 -23.08 -10.60
#